data_AF-A0AB34R1G1-F1
#
_entry.id   AF-A0AB34R1G1-F1
#
_cell.length_a   1.000
_cell.length_b   1.000
_cell.length_c   1.000
_cell.angle_alpha   90.00
_cell.angle_beta   90.00
_cell.angle_gamma   90.00
#
_symmetry.space_group_name_H-M   'P 1'
#
loop_
_entity.id
_entity.type
_entity.pdbx_description
1 polymer ?
#
loop_
_entity_poly.entity_id
_entity_poly.type
_entity_poly.pdbx_seq_one_letter_code
_entity_poly.pdbx_strand_id
1 'polypeptide(L)'
;MKNWIPLSHQELKLVWETLYRDFKFNPSISRFPSFRVPSPFITYDISAYFEDSSLLHADEDLEEKALLVFQELIRTDEYMLALDWQHECYWITPYGSFEKDEFGEWTVPVLPNGDYYFFLSKEMHWGLLGHPWEQSITIFGEGLIDSFTRHHPILFQRKIREG
;
A
#
# COMPACT_ATOMS: atom_id res chain seq x y z
N MET A 1 -22.64 -4.59 -3.82
CA MET A 1 -21.80 -5.76 -3.50
C MET A 1 -20.69 -5.26 -2.59
N LYS A 2 -20.31 -5.99 -1.54
CA LYS A 2 -19.18 -5.56 -0.69
C LYS A 2 -17.90 -5.61 -1.52
N ASN A 3 -17.18 -4.50 -1.64
CA ASN A 3 -15.93 -4.41 -2.39
C ASN A 3 -14.78 -5.14 -1.68
N TRP A 4 -14.79 -5.08 -0.35
CA TRP A 4 -13.84 -5.73 0.54
C TRP A 4 -14.31 -7.15 0.84
N ILE A 5 -13.66 -8.13 0.21
CA ILE A 5 -13.98 -9.56 0.35
C ILE A 5 -12.90 -10.18 1.22
N PRO A 6 -13.20 -10.63 2.45
CA PRO A 6 -12.20 -11.22 3.33
C PRO A 6 -11.48 -12.41 2.69
N LEU A 7 -10.16 -12.46 2.87
CA LEU A 7 -9.37 -13.63 2.48
C LEU A 7 -9.79 -14.84 3.32
N SER A 8 -9.90 -16.00 2.69
CA SER A 8 -10.00 -17.25 3.42
C SER A 8 -8.73 -17.52 4.23
N HIS A 9 -8.84 -18.36 5.25
CA HIS A 9 -7.69 -18.75 6.07
C HIS A 9 -6.53 -19.32 5.24
N GLN A 10 -6.83 -20.06 4.17
CA GLN A 10 -5.82 -20.62 3.27
C GLN A 10 -5.11 -19.54 2.44
N GLU A 11 -5.87 -18.59 1.90
CA GLU A 11 -5.31 -17.46 1.14
C GLU A 11 -4.45 -16.57 2.04
N LEU A 12 -4.95 -16.22 3.23
CA LEU A 12 -4.23 -15.44 4.22
C LEU A 12 -2.88 -16.08 4.57
N LYS A 13 -2.89 -17.39 4.85
CA LYS A 13 -1.67 -18.15 5.14
C LYS A 13 -0.68 -18.10 3.97
N LEU A 14 -1.14 -18.35 2.74
CA LEU A 14 -0.28 -18.37 1.56
C LEU A 14 0.34 -16.99 1.27
N VAL A 15 -0.47 -15.93 1.39
CA VAL A 15 -0.03 -14.54 1.17
C VAL A 15 1.08 -14.17 2.15
N TRP A 16 0.87 -14.41 3.45
CA TRP A 16 1.88 -14.09 4.46
C TRP A 16 3.12 -14.96 4.35
N GLU A 17 2.99 -16.27 4.09
CA GLU A 17 4.14 -17.14 3.82
C GLU A 17 4.97 -16.64 2.64
N THR A 18 4.32 -16.12 1.60
CA THR A 18 4.98 -15.52 0.43
C THR A 18 5.69 -14.23 0.80
N LEU A 19 5.06 -13.32 1.56
CA LEU A 19 5.71 -12.09 2.03
C LEU A 19 6.93 -12.36 2.93
N TYR A 20 6.81 -13.28 3.88
CA TYR A 20 7.92 -13.66 4.75
C TYR A 20 9.07 -14.30 3.96
N ARG A 21 8.76 -15.15 2.97
CA ARG A 21 9.76 -15.88 2.19
C ARG A 21 10.41 -15.04 1.10
N ASP A 22 9.61 -14.37 0.28
CA ASP A 22 10.05 -13.78 -0.98
C ASP A 22 10.38 -12.29 -0.81
N PHE A 23 9.54 -11.56 -0.07
CA PHE A 23 9.77 -10.16 0.28
C PHE A 23 10.67 -10.01 1.52
N LYS A 24 11.09 -11.11 2.14
CA LYS A 24 11.88 -11.11 3.38
C LYS A 24 11.27 -10.21 4.45
N PHE A 25 9.93 -10.16 4.50
CA PHE A 25 9.22 -9.32 5.45
C PHE A 25 9.60 -9.75 6.87
N ASN A 26 10.04 -8.79 7.67
CA ASN A 26 10.49 -8.98 9.04
C ASN A 26 10.12 -7.71 9.82
N PRO A 27 8.87 -7.60 10.29
CA PRO A 27 8.34 -6.38 10.88
C PRO A 27 9.21 -5.91 12.05
N SER A 28 9.57 -4.63 12.05
CA SER A 28 10.38 -4.02 13.10
C SER A 28 9.97 -2.58 13.38
N ILE A 29 10.13 -2.17 14.64
CA ILE A 29 9.93 -0.78 15.07
C ILE A 29 11.23 0.05 15.07
N SER A 30 12.38 -0.59 14.81
CA SER A 30 13.70 0.04 14.96
C SER A 30 14.77 -0.41 13.97
N ARG A 31 14.51 -1.43 13.14
CA ARG A 31 15.43 -1.91 12.10
C ARG A 31 14.76 -1.83 10.75
N PHE A 32 15.22 -0.92 9.89
CA PHE A 32 14.60 -0.67 8.59
C PHE A 32 15.57 -0.91 7.42
N PRO A 33 15.09 -1.30 6.22
CA PRO A 33 13.69 -1.60 5.90
C PRO A 33 13.27 -2.99 6.42
N SER A 34 11.98 -3.14 6.73
CA SER A 34 11.39 -4.41 7.20
C SER A 34 11.03 -5.38 6.06
N PHE A 35 11.28 -5.04 4.79
CA PHE A 35 11.01 -5.88 3.63
C PHE A 35 11.94 -5.53 2.46
N ARG A 36 11.95 -6.38 1.44
CA ARG A 36 12.62 -6.19 0.15
C ARG A 36 11.60 -6.41 -0.96
N VAL A 37 11.60 -5.52 -1.94
CA VAL A 37 10.73 -5.60 -3.11
C VAL A 37 11.56 -5.84 -4.38
N PRO A 38 10.99 -6.45 -5.43
CA PRO A 38 11.64 -6.54 -6.74
C PRO A 38 11.95 -5.16 -7.34
N SER A 39 13.02 -5.06 -8.12
CA SER A 39 13.28 -3.92 -8.99
C SER A 39 12.36 -3.93 -10.22
N PRO A 40 11.91 -2.76 -10.72
CA PRO A 40 12.19 -1.43 -10.19
C PRO A 40 11.36 -1.08 -8.96
N PHE A 41 11.92 -0.30 -8.03
CA PHE A 41 11.19 0.23 -6.86
C PHE A 41 11.65 1.62 -6.45
N ILE A 42 10.77 2.34 -5.75
CA ILE A 42 11.06 3.62 -5.11
C ILE A 42 10.45 3.60 -3.70
N THR A 43 11.24 3.98 -2.69
CA THR A 43 10.72 4.29 -1.37
C THR A 43 10.68 5.80 -1.16
N TYR A 44 9.51 6.31 -0.80
CA TYR A 44 9.27 7.69 -0.39
C TYR A 44 9.22 7.80 1.13
N ASP A 45 9.86 8.84 1.65
CA ASP A 45 9.71 9.31 3.02
C ASP A 45 8.44 10.15 3.13
N ILE A 46 7.60 9.79 4.09
CA ILE A 46 6.32 10.46 4.37
C ILE A 46 6.30 11.03 5.80
N SER A 47 7.46 11.17 6.46
CA SER A 47 7.54 11.62 7.86
C SER A 47 6.96 13.01 8.04
N ALA A 48 7.10 13.87 7.02
CA ALA A 48 6.58 15.23 7.00
C ALA A 48 5.07 15.30 7.27
N TYR A 49 4.29 14.29 6.84
CA TYR A 49 2.85 14.23 7.12
C TYR A 49 2.54 14.22 8.62
N PHE A 50 3.34 13.51 9.41
CA PHE A 50 3.14 13.36 10.85
C PHE A 50 3.67 14.54 11.66
N GLU A 51 4.48 15.40 11.04
CA GLU A 51 5.14 16.53 11.70
C GLU A 51 4.51 17.88 11.32
N ASP A 52 3.96 18.00 10.11
CA ASP A 52 3.46 19.25 9.53
C ASP A 52 1.93 19.25 9.39
N SER A 53 1.27 20.04 10.25
CA SER A 53 -0.18 20.22 10.22
C SER A 53 -0.71 20.82 8.92
N SER A 54 0.13 21.43 8.08
CA SER A 54 -0.30 21.94 6.77
C SER A 54 -0.59 20.83 5.76
N LEU A 55 -0.16 19.59 6.05
CA LEU A 55 -0.39 18.39 5.23
C LEU A 55 -1.62 17.59 5.65
N LEU A 56 -2.54 18.17 6.45
CA LEU A 56 -3.72 17.48 7.00
C LEU A 56 -4.65 16.83 5.97
N HIS A 57 -4.54 17.18 4.68
CA HIS A 57 -5.33 16.62 3.58
C HIS A 57 -4.50 15.79 2.58
N ALA A 58 -3.23 15.52 2.89
CA ALA A 58 -2.35 14.78 1.98
C ALA A 58 -2.65 13.27 1.97
N ASP A 59 -3.37 12.77 2.98
CA ASP A 59 -3.96 11.44 3.05
C ASP A 59 -5.10 11.27 2.02
N GLU A 60 -6.01 12.24 1.91
CA GLU A 60 -7.08 12.24 0.91
C GLU A 60 -6.53 12.28 -0.52
N ASP A 61 -5.49 13.09 -0.76
CA ASP A 61 -4.78 13.11 -2.05
C ASP A 61 -4.11 11.76 -2.34
N LEU A 62 -3.41 11.17 -1.36
CA LEU A 62 -2.77 9.87 -1.53
C LEU A 62 -3.79 8.77 -1.85
N GLU A 63 -4.93 8.75 -1.14
CA GLU A 63 -6.03 7.82 -1.39
C GLU A 63 -6.61 7.98 -2.80
N GLU A 64 -6.90 9.22 -3.22
CA GLU A 64 -7.43 9.52 -4.55
C GLU A 64 -6.44 9.04 -5.64
N LYS A 65 -5.16 9.38 -5.49
CA LYS A 65 -4.14 8.99 -6.49
C LYS A 65 -3.87 7.49 -6.48
N ALA A 66 -3.86 6.85 -5.31
CA ALA A 66 -3.72 5.40 -5.21
C ALA A 66 -4.88 4.70 -5.93
N LEU A 67 -6.12 5.16 -5.75
CA LEU A 67 -7.28 4.58 -6.42
C LEU A 67 -7.19 4.74 -7.95
N LEU A 68 -6.82 5.92 -8.45
CA LEU A 68 -6.61 6.17 -9.89
C LEU A 68 -5.52 5.24 -10.46
N VAL A 69 -4.39 5.13 -9.77
CA VAL A 69 -3.28 4.26 -10.16
C VAL A 69 -3.70 2.79 -10.19
N PHE A 70 -4.44 2.32 -9.17
CA PHE A 70 -4.93 0.95 -9.13
C PHE A 70 -5.91 0.67 -10.28
N GLN A 71 -6.80 1.61 -10.61
CA GLN A 71 -7.71 1.49 -11.75
C GLN A 71 -6.95 1.41 -13.09
N GLU A 72 -5.83 2.12 -13.25
CA GLU A 72 -5.00 2.03 -14.46
C GLU A 72 -4.32 0.67 -14.65
N LEU A 73 -4.08 -0.07 -13.56
CA LEU A 73 -3.30 -1.32 -13.57
C LEU A 73 -4.16 -2.59 -13.47
N ILE A 74 -5.36 -2.49 -12.89
CA ILE A 74 -6.25 -3.62 -12.65
C ILE A 74 -7.40 -3.58 -13.64
N ARG A 75 -7.67 -4.71 -14.29
CA ARG A 75 -8.83 -4.86 -15.17
C ARG A 75 -10.13 -4.88 -14.35
N THR A 76 -11.25 -4.53 -14.98
CA THR A 76 -12.56 -4.48 -14.32
C THR A 76 -13.05 -5.83 -13.77
N ASP A 77 -12.50 -6.94 -14.26
CA ASP A 77 -12.78 -8.31 -13.83
C ASP A 77 -11.73 -8.89 -12.87
N GLU A 78 -10.76 -8.09 -12.44
CA GLU A 78 -9.65 -8.50 -11.59
C GLU A 78 -9.73 -7.90 -10.19
N TYR A 79 -9.04 -8.57 -9.27
CA TYR A 79 -8.91 -8.19 -7.87
C TYR A 79 -7.44 -8.05 -7.49
N MET A 80 -7.17 -7.20 -6.51
CA MET A 80 -5.88 -7.04 -5.88
C MET A 80 -5.98 -7.29 -4.37
N LEU A 81 -4.85 -7.52 -3.73
CA LEU A 81 -4.74 -7.75 -2.29
C LEU A 81 -4.67 -6.42 -1.56
N ALA A 82 -5.45 -6.28 -0.50
CA ALA A 82 -5.28 -5.25 0.53
C ALA A 82 -5.03 -5.96 1.87
N LEU A 83 -3.84 -5.77 2.44
CA LEU A 83 -3.37 -6.49 3.61
C LEU A 83 -3.14 -5.55 4.77
N ASP A 84 -3.62 -5.97 5.93
CA ASP A 84 -3.40 -5.32 7.21
C ASP A 84 -2.70 -6.31 8.13
N TRP A 85 -1.49 -5.95 8.58
CA TRP A 85 -0.67 -6.86 9.37
C TRP A 85 -1.30 -7.14 10.74
N GLN A 86 -1.50 -8.44 11.01
CA GLN A 86 -2.22 -8.99 12.18
C GLN A 86 -3.75 -8.81 12.18
N HIS A 87 -4.33 -8.22 11.14
CA HIS A 87 -5.78 -8.02 11.03
C HIS A 87 -6.38 -8.74 9.81
N GLU A 88 -7.69 -8.54 9.61
CA GLU A 88 -8.41 -9.09 8.46
C GLU A 88 -7.86 -8.48 7.15
N CYS A 89 -7.62 -9.33 6.16
CA CYS A 89 -7.10 -8.95 4.85
C CYS A 89 -8.14 -9.23 3.78
N TYR A 90 -8.05 -8.56 2.63
CA TYR A 90 -9.12 -8.57 1.64
C TYR A 90 -8.62 -8.74 0.21
N TRP A 91 -9.46 -9.37 -0.61
CA TRP A 91 -9.55 -9.09 -2.03
C TRP A 91 -10.37 -7.82 -2.24
N ILE A 92 -9.89 -6.92 -3.09
CA ILE A 92 -10.58 -5.69 -3.48
C ILE A 92 -10.53 -5.49 -4.98
N THR A 93 -11.50 -4.76 -5.53
CA THR A 93 -11.40 -4.18 -6.87
C THR A 93 -11.37 -2.65 -6.77
N PRO A 94 -10.51 -1.94 -7.50
CA PRO A 94 -10.42 -0.48 -7.39
C PRO A 94 -11.62 0.24 -8.04
N TYR A 95 -12.56 -0.51 -8.64
CA TYR A 95 -13.81 0.01 -9.20
C TYR A 95 -15.00 -0.08 -8.23
N GLY A 96 -14.82 -0.72 -7.07
CA GLY A 96 -15.84 -0.80 -6.03
C GLY A 96 -15.82 0.40 -5.08
N SER A 97 -16.69 0.40 -4.08
CA SER A 97 -16.72 1.46 -3.05
C SER A 97 -15.57 1.30 -2.05
N PHE A 98 -14.93 2.42 -1.74
CA PHE A 98 -13.96 2.57 -0.66
C PHE A 98 -14.61 3.47 0.40
N GLU A 99 -15.52 2.88 1.18
CA GLU A 99 -16.20 3.60 2.25
C GLU A 99 -15.21 3.91 3.37
N LYS A 100 -15.31 5.13 3.89
CA LYS A 100 -14.52 5.60 5.04
C LYS A 100 -15.28 5.31 6.33
N ASP A 101 -14.55 4.93 7.37
CA ASP A 101 -15.10 4.73 8.70
C ASP A 101 -15.29 6.07 9.46
N GLU A 102 -15.55 6.00 10.77
CA GLU A 102 -15.74 7.19 11.61
C GLU A 102 -14.47 8.05 11.79
N PHE A 103 -13.29 7.50 11.47
CA PHE A 103 -12.01 8.18 11.49
C PHE A 103 -11.63 8.75 10.11
N GLY A 104 -12.45 8.50 9.09
CA GLY A 104 -12.18 8.96 7.73
C GLY A 104 -11.23 8.03 6.96
N GLU A 105 -11.02 6.80 7.42
CA GLU A 105 -10.07 5.84 6.86
C GLU A 105 -10.78 4.73 6.08
N TRP A 106 -10.15 4.24 5.02
CA TRP A 106 -10.58 3.01 4.37
C TRP A 106 -10.45 1.80 5.30
N THR A 107 -11.17 0.72 4.98
CA THR A 107 -11.07 -0.56 5.71
C THR A 107 -9.62 -1.06 5.87
N VAL A 108 -8.78 -0.84 4.84
CA VAL A 108 -7.32 -0.91 4.97
C VAL A 108 -6.77 0.44 4.49
N PRO A 109 -6.13 1.23 5.35
CA PRO A 109 -5.56 2.53 4.97
C PRO A 109 -4.39 2.39 3.99
N VAL A 110 -4.25 3.33 3.04
CA VAL A 110 -3.04 3.42 2.20
C VAL A 110 -1.89 4.07 2.97
N LEU A 111 -2.22 5.01 3.86
CA LEU A 111 -1.27 5.69 4.72
C LEU A 111 -1.01 4.84 5.97
N PRO A 112 0.25 4.45 6.25
CA PRO A 112 0.54 3.66 7.44
C PRO A 112 0.40 4.52 8.70
N ASN A 113 -0.56 4.18 9.56
CA ASN A 113 -0.91 4.93 10.78
C ASN A 113 -0.58 4.18 12.09
N GLY A 114 0.09 3.03 12.01
CA GLY A 114 0.43 2.19 13.16
C GLY A 114 0.78 0.76 12.78
N ASP A 115 0.14 0.25 11.73
CA ASP A 115 0.39 -1.08 11.16
C ASP A 115 1.01 -1.04 9.76
N TYR A 116 1.45 -2.21 9.29
CA TYR A 116 1.89 -2.38 7.92
C TYR A 116 0.68 -2.61 7.02
N TYR A 117 0.49 -1.71 6.03
CA TYR A 117 -0.56 -1.83 5.03
C TYR A 117 0.04 -2.06 3.65
N PHE A 118 -0.37 -3.15 3.01
CA PHE A 118 0.15 -3.53 1.70
C PHE A 118 -0.98 -3.67 0.67
N PHE A 119 -0.78 -3.01 -0.46
CA PHE A 119 -1.61 -3.15 -1.65
C PHE A 119 -0.79 -3.83 -2.73
N LEU A 120 -1.17 -5.05 -3.13
CA LEU A 120 -0.40 -5.88 -4.05
C LEU A 120 -1.27 -6.37 -5.18
N SER A 121 -0.73 -6.42 -6.40
CA SER A 121 -1.30 -7.28 -7.45
C SER A 121 -1.52 -8.71 -6.95
N LYS A 122 -2.46 -9.43 -7.56
CA LYS A 122 -2.76 -10.82 -7.22
C LYS A 122 -1.52 -11.72 -7.25
N GLU A 123 -0.66 -11.55 -8.25
CA GLU A 123 0.59 -12.29 -8.41
C GLU A 123 1.79 -11.60 -7.72
N MET A 124 1.57 -10.50 -6.98
CA MET A 124 2.58 -9.73 -6.24
C MET A 124 3.75 -9.23 -7.09
N HIS A 125 3.52 -8.94 -8.37
CA HIS A 125 4.55 -8.44 -9.30
C HIS A 125 4.69 -6.91 -9.31
N TRP A 126 3.70 -6.21 -8.75
CA TRP A 126 3.76 -4.80 -8.35
C TRP A 126 2.98 -4.58 -7.06
N GLY A 127 3.27 -3.48 -6.35
CA GLY A 127 2.56 -3.11 -5.14
C GLY A 127 3.05 -1.85 -4.44
N LEU A 128 2.23 -1.37 -3.50
CA LEU A 128 2.47 -0.26 -2.59
C LEU A 128 2.53 -0.82 -1.16
N LEU A 129 3.65 -0.62 -0.47
CA LEU A 129 3.90 -1.12 0.87
C LEU A 129 4.18 0.02 1.84
N GLY A 130 3.28 0.24 2.80
CA GLY A 130 3.45 1.21 3.89
C GLY A 130 4.27 0.63 5.04
N HIS A 131 5.19 1.43 5.57
CA HIS A 131 5.98 1.11 6.75
C HIS A 131 5.75 2.17 7.84
N PRO A 132 5.02 1.86 8.92
CA PRO A 132 4.58 2.88 9.88
C PRO A 132 5.74 3.48 10.69
N TRP A 133 6.68 2.65 11.18
CA TRP A 133 7.79 3.15 12.00
C TRP A 133 8.93 3.82 11.21
N GLU A 134 9.17 3.40 9.97
CA GLU A 134 10.09 4.12 9.08
C GLU A 134 9.43 5.37 8.49
N GLN A 135 8.10 5.48 8.60
CA GLN A 135 7.28 6.52 7.98
C GLN A 135 7.60 6.62 6.50
N SER A 136 7.47 5.48 5.81
CA SER A 136 7.79 5.37 4.40
C SER A 136 6.73 4.59 3.63
N ILE A 137 6.61 4.88 2.34
CA ILE A 137 5.84 4.08 1.39
C ILE A 137 6.77 3.63 0.29
N THR A 138 6.81 2.33 0.04
CA THR A 138 7.56 1.73 -1.07
C THR A 138 6.62 1.30 -2.17
N ILE A 139 6.82 1.80 -3.38
CA ILE A 139 6.15 1.33 -4.59
C ILE A 139 7.12 0.53 -5.46
N PHE A 140 6.66 -0.58 -6.04
CA PHE A 140 7.47 -1.39 -6.95
C PHE A 140 6.66 -1.88 -8.15
N GLY A 141 7.38 -2.18 -9.24
CA GLY A 141 6.83 -2.53 -10.54
C GLY A 141 6.70 -1.31 -11.45
N GLU A 142 7.19 -1.44 -12.68
CA GLU A 142 7.35 -0.34 -13.65
C GLU A 142 6.04 0.41 -13.90
N GLY A 143 4.95 -0.32 -14.21
CA GLY A 143 3.64 0.31 -14.46
C GLY A 143 3.10 1.11 -13.27
N LEU A 144 3.34 0.64 -12.04
CA LEU A 144 2.93 1.33 -10.82
C LEU A 144 3.73 2.61 -10.60
N ILE A 145 5.04 2.53 -10.77
CA ILE A 145 5.95 3.68 -10.64
C ILE A 145 5.62 4.75 -11.68
N ASP A 146 5.42 4.35 -12.93
CA ASP A 146 5.08 5.27 -14.02
C ASP A 146 3.75 5.98 -13.76
N SER A 147 2.75 5.26 -13.26
CA SER A 147 1.44 5.83 -12.94
C SER A 147 1.52 6.81 -11.78
N PHE A 148 2.19 6.46 -10.67
CA PHE A 148 2.41 7.40 -9.56
C PHE A 148 3.26 8.61 -9.98
N THR A 149 4.20 8.45 -10.91
CA THR A 149 4.99 9.58 -11.43
C THR A 149 4.12 10.56 -12.22
N ARG A 150 3.08 10.09 -12.92
CA ARG A 150 2.12 10.94 -13.63
C ARG A 150 1.15 11.66 -12.69
N HIS A 151 0.62 10.95 -11.69
CA HIS A 151 -0.39 11.47 -10.76
C HIS A 151 0.20 12.30 -9.62
N HIS A 152 1.46 12.04 -9.28
CA HIS A 152 2.30 12.81 -8.36
C HIS A 152 1.63 13.18 -7.03
N PRO A 153 1.37 12.18 -6.14
CA PRO A 153 0.81 12.45 -4.82
C PRO A 153 1.64 13.45 -4.02
N ILE A 154 0.99 14.27 -3.20
CA ILE A 154 1.63 15.29 -2.36
C ILE A 154 2.73 14.67 -1.50
N LEU A 155 2.52 13.48 -0.95
CA LEU A 155 3.48 12.81 -0.07
C LEU A 155 4.69 12.21 -0.79
N PHE A 156 4.68 12.08 -2.12
CA PHE A 156 5.74 11.41 -2.88
C PHE A 156 6.83 12.39 -3.39
N GLN A 157 7.29 13.30 -2.52
CA GLN A 157 8.32 14.29 -2.87
C GLN A 157 9.76 13.79 -2.60
N ARG A 158 9.96 13.05 -1.51
CA ARG A 158 11.29 12.72 -1.00
C ARG A 158 11.58 11.24 -1.15
N LYS A 159 12.37 10.88 -2.16
CA LYS A 159 12.90 9.51 -2.32
C LYS A 159 14.01 9.26 -1.33
N ILE A 160 13.95 8.14 -0.62
CA ILE A 160 15.01 7.70 0.32
C ILE A 160 15.73 6.43 -0.14
N ARG A 161 15.11 5.64 -1.02
CA ARG A 161 15.71 4.46 -1.66
C ARG A 161 15.09 4.23 -3.04
N GLU A 162 15.86 3.64 -3.93
CA GLU A 162 15.41 3.16 -5.24
C GLU A 162 16.31 2.01 -5.69
N GLY A 163 15.84 1.22 -6.67
CA GLY A 163 16.61 0.13 -7.26
C GLY A 163 15.90 -0.52 -8.42
#